data_AF-A0A7J6XCU9-F1
#
_entry.id   AF-A0A7J6XCU9-F1
#
_cell.length_a   1.000
_cell.length_b   1.000
_cell.length_c   1.000
_cell.angle_alpha   90.00
_cell.angle_beta   90.00
_cell.angle_gamma   90.00
#
_symmetry.space_group_name_H-M   'P 1'
#
loop_
_entity.id
_entity.type
_entity.pdbx_description
1 polymer ?
#
loop_
_entity_poly.entity_id
_entity_poly.type
_entity_poly.pdbx_seq_one_letter_code
_entity_poly.pdbx_strand_id
1 'polypeptide(L)'
;MLSRTCSELFALSLYQTAIAEIGKRFHNHEGASIRCLSVQAPTIAAAAYLRMAGRPPVLPSSNLSYSENFLYMLDSLAYKPNPRLARVLDVLFILHAEHEINCSTAAARHLASSGVDVYTALAGAVGALYGPLHGGANEDQGEQD
;
A
#
# COMPACT_ATOMS: atom_id res chain seq x y z
N MET A 1 -6.76 -1.88 -23.50
CA MET A 1 -5.62 -2.68 -23.01
C MET A 1 -4.38 -1.83 -22.69
N LEU A 2 -3.77 -1.08 -23.63
CA LEU A 2 -2.56 -0.28 -23.35
C LEU A 2 -2.70 0.84 -22.30
N SER A 3 -3.90 1.42 -22.12
CA SER A 3 -4.10 2.52 -21.17
C SER A 3 -4.07 2.06 -19.70
N ARG A 4 -4.44 0.81 -19.42
CA ARG A 4 -4.51 0.27 -18.05
C ARG A 4 -3.17 -0.10 -17.47
N THR A 5 -2.34 -0.75 -18.30
CA THR A 5 -0.97 -1.08 -17.96
C THR A 5 -0.17 0.16 -17.56
N CYS A 6 -0.37 1.31 -18.21
CA CYS A 6 0.34 2.53 -17.86
C CYS A 6 -0.07 3.11 -16.50
N SER A 7 -1.37 3.10 -16.15
CA SER A 7 -1.84 3.61 -14.85
C SER A 7 -1.47 2.69 -13.69
N GLU A 8 -1.48 1.38 -13.90
CA GLU A 8 -1.13 0.38 -12.88
C GLU A 8 0.39 0.31 -12.63
N LEU A 9 1.20 0.33 -13.68
CA LEU A 9 2.65 0.47 -13.57
C LEU A 9 3.04 1.78 -12.90
N PHE A 10 2.24 2.84 -13.09
CA PHE A 10 2.43 4.11 -12.39
C PHE A 10 2.16 4.00 -10.89
N ALA A 11 1.10 3.31 -10.46
CA ALA A 11 0.82 3.08 -9.04
C ALA A 11 1.90 2.23 -8.36
N LEU A 12 2.33 1.14 -9.03
CA LEU A 12 3.39 0.27 -8.52
C LEU A 12 4.74 1.01 -8.44
N SER A 13 5.08 1.80 -9.46
CA SER A 13 6.33 2.59 -9.46
C SER A 13 6.33 3.71 -8.42
N LEU A 14 5.18 4.35 -8.16
CA LEU A 14 5.04 5.30 -7.06
C LEU A 14 5.27 4.63 -5.70
N TYR A 15 4.70 3.44 -5.51
CA TYR A 15 4.88 2.68 -4.27
C TYR A 15 6.33 2.25 -4.06
N GLN A 16 6.98 1.72 -5.10
CA GLN A 16 8.40 1.35 -5.06
C GLN A 16 9.32 2.55 -4.80
N THR A 17 9.03 3.70 -5.42
CA THR A 17 9.80 4.94 -5.21
C THR A 17 9.64 5.45 -3.78
N ALA A 18 8.43 5.39 -3.22
CA ALA A 18 8.16 5.78 -1.85
C ALA A 18 8.91 4.88 -0.85
N ILE A 19 8.89 3.56 -1.06
CA ILE A 19 9.64 2.59 -0.25
C ILE A 19 11.14 2.91 -0.26
N ALA A 20 11.71 3.15 -1.44
CA ALA A 20 13.14 3.48 -1.57
C ALA A 20 13.52 4.78 -0.84
N GLU A 21 12.65 5.79 -0.88
CA GLU A 21 12.90 7.08 -0.22
C GLU A 21 12.81 6.99 1.31
N ILE A 22 11.88 6.18 1.84
CA ILE A 22 11.83 5.85 3.27
C ILE A 22 13.11 5.11 3.67
N GLY A 23 13.62 4.22 2.81
CA GLY A 23 14.85 3.45 3.03
C GLY A 23 16.09 4.28 3.28
N LYS A 24 16.27 5.36 2.50
CA LYS A 24 17.37 6.31 2.71
C LYS A 24 17.32 6.99 4.07
N ARG A 25 16.12 7.12 4.66
CA ARG A 25 15.88 7.91 5.87
C ARG A 25 16.02 7.11 7.17
N PHE A 26 15.85 5.79 7.11
CA PHE A 26 15.88 4.90 8.29
C PHE A 26 16.89 3.73 8.17
N HIS A 27 17.89 3.88 7.30
CA HIS A 27 18.87 2.86 6.91
C HIS A 27 19.56 2.10 8.08
N ASN A 28 19.57 2.64 9.31
CA ASN A 28 20.23 2.05 10.48
C ASN A 28 19.27 1.52 11.57
N HIS A 29 17.95 1.52 11.34
CA HIS A 29 16.96 1.08 12.34
C HIS A 29 15.89 0.18 11.70
N GLU A 30 16.17 -1.12 11.60
CA GLU A 30 15.25 -2.09 10.96
C GLU A 30 13.86 -2.12 11.61
N GLY A 31 13.76 -2.14 12.94
CA GLY A 31 12.48 -2.13 13.64
C GLY A 31 11.67 -0.84 13.44
N ALA A 32 12.35 0.31 13.38
CA ALA A 32 11.71 1.59 13.08
C ALA A 32 11.29 1.69 11.61
N SER A 33 12.07 1.08 10.70
CA SER A 33 11.82 0.99 9.26
C SER A 33 10.50 0.28 8.97
N ILE A 34 10.29 -0.90 9.54
CA ILE A 34 9.07 -1.70 9.34
C ILE A 34 7.85 -0.95 9.87
N ARG A 35 7.92 -0.40 11.09
CA ARG A 35 6.81 0.38 11.68
C ARG A 35 6.48 1.62 10.83
N CYS A 36 7.50 2.31 10.33
CA CYS A 36 7.34 3.48 9.48
C CYS A 36 6.63 3.12 8.17
N LEU A 37 7.06 2.04 7.51
CA LEU A 37 6.45 1.52 6.29
C LEU A 37 4.96 1.18 6.49
N SER A 38 4.60 0.48 7.57
CA SER A 38 3.20 0.12 7.86
C SER A 38 2.29 1.33 8.11
N VAL A 39 2.83 2.39 8.73
CA VAL A 39 2.09 3.62 9.00
C VAL A 39 1.96 4.50 7.75
N GLN A 40 2.96 4.48 6.86
CA GLN A 40 2.96 5.28 5.64
C GLN A 40 2.22 4.64 4.46
N ALA A 41 2.03 3.31 4.46
CA ALA A 41 1.37 2.59 3.38
C ALA A 41 -0.02 3.17 2.99
N PRO A 42 -0.93 3.49 3.93
CA PRO A 42 -2.22 4.09 3.58
C PRO A 42 -2.09 5.48 2.96
N THR A 43 -1.12 6.27 3.42
CA THR A 43 -0.84 7.62 2.90
C THR A 43 -0.35 7.55 1.46
N ILE A 44 0.55 6.61 1.16
CA ILE A 44 1.07 6.40 -0.20
C ILE A 44 -0.06 5.93 -1.11
N ALA A 45 -0.89 4.97 -0.66
CA ALA A 45 -2.02 4.46 -1.42
C ALA A 45 -3.06 5.55 -1.72
N ALA A 46 -3.45 6.35 -0.73
CA ALA A 46 -4.40 7.44 -0.92
C ALA A 46 -3.84 8.54 -1.85
N ALA A 47 -2.55 8.88 -1.71
CA ALA A 47 -1.90 9.83 -2.60
C ALA A 47 -1.81 9.33 -4.05
N ALA A 48 -1.55 8.04 -4.26
CA ALA A 48 -1.56 7.43 -5.58
C ALA A 48 -2.96 7.46 -6.21
N TYR A 49 -3.99 7.07 -5.44
CA TYR A 49 -5.39 7.14 -5.87
C TYR A 49 -5.80 8.55 -6.31
N LEU A 50 -5.52 9.56 -5.47
CA LEU A 50 -5.86 10.95 -5.80
C LEU A 50 -5.09 11.46 -7.02
N ARG A 51 -3.81 11.09 -7.16
CA ARG A 51 -3.01 11.44 -8.34
C ARG A 51 -3.60 10.85 -9.62
N MET A 52 -4.04 9.58 -9.59
CA MET A 52 -4.72 8.95 -10.71
C MET A 52 -6.04 9.64 -11.04
N ALA A 53 -6.75 10.15 -10.03
CA ALA A 53 -7.97 10.95 -10.18
C ALA A 53 -7.70 12.43 -10.56
N GLY A 54 -6.45 12.84 -10.78
CA GLY A 54 -6.08 14.23 -11.10
C GLY A 54 -6.25 15.22 -9.94
N ARG A 55 -6.36 14.74 -8.70
CA ARG A 55 -6.54 15.53 -7.48
C ARG A 55 -5.22 15.65 -6.69
N PRO A 56 -5.00 16.75 -5.95
CA PRO A 56 -3.83 16.88 -5.10
C PRO A 56 -3.89 15.91 -3.90
N PRO A 57 -2.75 15.40 -3.41
CA PRO A 57 -2.72 14.50 -2.26
C PRO A 57 -3.14 15.22 -0.97
N VAL A 58 -3.68 14.44 -0.03
CA VAL A 58 -4.18 14.91 1.26
C VAL A 58 -3.23 14.46 2.35
N LEU A 59 -2.88 15.38 3.25
CA LEU A 59 -2.00 15.06 4.37
C LEU A 59 -2.77 14.30 5.47
N PRO A 60 -2.11 13.34 6.14
CA PRO A 60 -2.71 12.61 7.25
C PRO A 60 -3.02 13.55 8.43
N SER A 61 -4.07 13.25 9.18
CA SER A 61 -4.45 13.93 10.41
C SER A 61 -4.09 13.09 11.63
N SER A 62 -3.45 13.70 12.62
CA SER A 62 -3.09 13.03 13.89
C SER A 62 -4.28 12.77 14.81
N ASN A 63 -5.45 13.34 14.51
CA ASN A 63 -6.64 13.27 15.36
C ASN A 63 -7.59 12.13 14.97
N LEU A 64 -7.24 11.34 13.95
CA LEU A 64 -8.05 10.25 13.41
C LEU A 64 -7.38 8.91 13.68
N SER A 65 -8.17 7.85 13.86
CA SER A 65 -7.64 6.48 13.89
C SER A 65 -7.09 6.06 12.52
N TYR A 66 -6.38 4.93 12.46
CA TYR A 66 -5.70 4.45 11.24
C TYR A 66 -6.64 4.37 10.03
N SER A 67 -7.78 3.70 10.17
CA SER A 67 -8.78 3.54 9.11
C SER A 67 -9.55 4.81 8.81
N GLU A 68 -9.88 5.61 9.83
CA GLU A 68 -10.52 6.91 9.63
C GLU A 68 -9.62 7.86 8.85
N ASN A 69 -8.32 7.85 9.14
CA ASN A 69 -7.32 8.66 8.47
C ASN A 69 -7.15 8.24 7.01
N PHE A 70 -7.16 6.92 6.72
CA PHE A 70 -7.15 6.45 5.33
C PHE A 70 -8.37 6.93 4.54
N LEU A 71 -9.57 6.76 5.10
CA LEU A 71 -10.80 7.22 4.45
C LEU A 71 -10.83 8.74 4.26
N TYR A 72 -10.33 9.50 5.24
CA TYR A 72 -10.18 10.94 5.15
C TYR A 72 -9.23 11.35 4.01
N MET A 73 -8.10 10.66 3.87
CA MET A 73 -7.12 10.96 2.83
C MET A 73 -7.62 10.65 1.41
N LEU A 74 -8.68 9.86 1.24
CA LEU A 74 -9.25 9.54 -0.08
C LEU A 74 -10.16 10.63 -0.66
N ASP A 75 -10.70 11.55 0.14
CA ASP A 75 -11.72 12.52 -0.30
C ASP A 75 -11.55 13.94 0.27
N SER A 76 -10.27 14.33 0.35
CA SER A 76 -9.63 15.65 0.46
C SER A 76 -10.23 16.90 1.10
N LEU A 77 -11.56 17.09 1.27
CA LEU A 77 -12.08 18.45 1.48
C LEU A 77 -13.18 18.66 2.52
N ALA A 78 -13.83 17.63 3.07
CA ALA A 78 -14.72 17.76 4.25
C ALA A 78 -15.23 16.40 4.76
N TYR A 79 -14.62 15.29 4.30
CA TYR A 79 -15.15 13.98 4.60
C TYR A 79 -14.95 13.67 6.08
N LYS A 80 -16.06 13.61 6.83
CA LYS A 80 -16.08 13.08 8.18
C LYS A 80 -16.22 11.56 8.07
N PRO A 81 -15.19 10.77 8.42
CA PRO A 81 -15.24 9.33 8.28
C PRO A 81 -16.45 8.75 9.00
N ASN A 82 -17.25 7.95 8.30
CA ASN A 82 -18.35 7.25 8.94
C ASN A 82 -17.76 6.18 9.86
N PRO A 83 -18.07 6.19 11.18
CA PRO A 83 -17.49 5.25 12.13
C PRO A 83 -17.81 3.79 11.79
N ARG A 84 -18.93 3.52 11.10
CA ARG A 84 -19.25 2.17 10.61
C ARG A 84 -18.31 1.74 9.49
N LEU A 85 -18.04 2.61 8.53
CA LEU A 85 -17.12 2.32 7.42
C LEU A 85 -15.69 2.17 7.93
N ALA A 86 -15.25 3.04 8.85
CA ALA A 86 -13.95 2.92 9.49
C ALA A 86 -13.78 1.57 10.20
N ARG A 87 -14.82 1.11 10.92
CA ARG A 87 -14.79 -0.20 11.59
C ARG A 87 -14.74 -1.37 10.61
N VAL A 88 -15.49 -1.31 9.51
CA VAL A 88 -15.42 -2.33 8.46
C VAL A 88 -14.02 -2.37 7.84
N LEU A 89 -13.44 -1.21 7.60
CA LEU A 89 -12.09 -1.10 7.05
C LEU A 89 -11.03 -1.63 8.02
N ASP A 90 -11.15 -1.37 9.33
CA ASP A 90 -10.27 -1.96 10.34
C ASP A 90 -10.33 -3.49 10.29
N VAL A 91 -11.53 -4.06 10.24
CA VAL A 91 -11.70 -5.52 10.13
C VAL A 91 -11.09 -6.03 8.84
N LEU A 92 -11.30 -5.34 7.71
CA LEU A 92 -10.73 -5.71 6.43
C LEU A 92 -9.19 -5.71 6.45
N PHE A 93 -8.57 -4.68 7.02
CA PHE A 93 -7.13 -4.60 7.17
C PHE A 93 -6.58 -5.67 8.11
N ILE A 94 -7.26 -5.99 9.20
CA ILE A 94 -6.86 -7.07 10.10
C ILE A 94 -6.91 -8.42 9.37
N LEU A 95 -7.95 -8.68 8.59
CA LEU A 95 -8.09 -9.91 7.82
C LEU A 95 -7.05 -10.04 6.70
N HIS A 96 -6.65 -8.92 6.08
CA HIS A 96 -5.63 -8.90 5.04
C HIS A 96 -4.20 -8.79 5.58
N ALA A 97 -4.02 -8.60 6.89
CA ALA A 97 -2.70 -8.40 7.47
C ALA A 97 -1.79 -9.62 7.27
N GLU A 98 -2.35 -10.82 7.25
CA GLU A 98 -1.62 -12.05 7.01
C GLU A 98 -2.57 -13.11 6.43
N HIS A 99 -2.11 -13.83 5.41
CA HIS A 99 -2.77 -15.07 4.98
C HIS A 99 -1.74 -16.09 4.45
N GLU A 100 -1.11 -16.78 5.39
CA GLU A 100 -0.06 -17.78 5.24
C GLU A 100 1.16 -17.33 4.40
N ILE A 101 1.95 -18.30 3.97
CA ILE A 101 3.08 -18.10 3.06
C ILE A 101 2.58 -18.04 1.61
N ASN A 102 1.86 -16.97 1.30
CA ASN A 102 1.46 -16.64 -0.06
C ASN A 102 2.68 -16.23 -0.93
N CYS A 103 2.45 -16.05 -2.24
CA CYS A 103 3.51 -15.77 -3.23
C CYS A 103 4.37 -14.55 -2.85
N SER A 104 3.74 -13.43 -2.47
CA SER A 104 4.45 -12.22 -2.06
C SER A 104 5.25 -12.40 -0.77
N THR A 105 4.70 -13.11 0.23
CA THR A 105 5.40 -13.41 1.49
C THR A 105 6.61 -14.31 1.24
N ALA A 106 6.47 -15.33 0.38
CA ALA A 106 7.57 -16.21 -0.01
C ALA A 106 8.67 -15.46 -0.76
N ALA A 107 8.31 -14.55 -1.68
CA ALA A 107 9.24 -13.72 -2.43
C ALA A 107 10.05 -12.79 -1.50
N ALA A 108 9.38 -12.09 -0.57
CA ALA A 108 10.05 -11.28 0.45
C ALA A 108 11.07 -12.11 1.24
N ARG A 109 10.67 -13.30 1.70
CA ARG A 109 11.54 -14.19 2.49
C ARG A 109 12.74 -14.69 1.70
N HIS A 110 12.55 -15.01 0.42
CA HIS A 110 13.63 -15.48 -0.44
C HIS A 110 14.64 -14.35 -0.71
N LEU A 111 14.16 -13.14 -1.01
CA LEU A 111 15.03 -11.97 -1.15
C LEU A 111 15.78 -11.72 0.15
N ALA A 112 15.09 -11.56 1.28
CA ALA A 112 15.72 -11.29 2.58
C ALA A 112 16.81 -12.30 2.97
N SER A 113 16.74 -13.55 2.49
CA SER A 113 17.77 -14.57 2.74
C SER A 113 19.16 -14.21 2.20
N SER A 114 19.26 -13.29 1.23
CA SER A 114 20.53 -12.80 0.71
C SER A 114 21.13 -11.65 1.52
N GLY A 115 20.52 -11.25 2.64
CA GLY A 115 20.98 -10.12 3.48
C GLY A 115 20.70 -8.74 2.89
N VAL A 116 19.76 -8.67 1.94
CA VAL A 116 19.26 -7.43 1.34
C VAL A 116 18.40 -6.67 2.33
N ASP A 117 18.38 -5.34 2.21
CA ASP A 117 17.61 -4.46 3.06
C ASP A 117 16.09 -4.69 2.96
N VAL A 118 15.36 -4.34 4.02
CA VAL A 118 13.92 -4.54 4.13
C VAL A 118 13.13 -3.84 3.02
N TYR A 119 13.61 -2.72 2.49
CA TYR A 119 12.93 -1.94 1.46
C TYR A 119 12.99 -2.65 0.12
N THR A 120 14.16 -3.18 -0.24
CA THR A 120 14.34 -3.97 -1.46
C THR A 120 13.56 -5.28 -1.38
N ALA A 121 13.56 -5.97 -0.23
CA ALA A 121 12.75 -7.17 -0.03
C ALA A 121 11.24 -6.88 -0.17
N LEU A 122 10.77 -5.76 0.40
CA LEU A 122 9.38 -5.32 0.29
C LEU A 122 9.01 -4.94 -1.15
N ALA A 123 9.88 -4.23 -1.87
CA ALA A 123 9.65 -3.87 -3.27
C ALA A 123 9.45 -5.11 -4.15
N GLY A 124 10.24 -6.17 -3.94
CA GLY A 124 10.05 -7.45 -4.61
C GLY A 124 8.75 -8.16 -4.23
N ALA A 125 8.35 -8.11 -2.96
CA ALA A 125 7.08 -8.67 -2.50
C ALA A 125 5.87 -7.96 -3.11
N VAL A 126 5.91 -6.64 -3.26
CA VAL A 126 4.84 -5.87 -3.92
C VAL A 126 4.76 -6.22 -5.40
N GLY A 127 5.90 -6.40 -6.07
CA GLY A 127 5.92 -6.88 -7.45
C GLY A 127 5.28 -8.27 -7.61
N ALA A 128 5.52 -9.18 -6.67
CA ALA A 128 4.86 -10.48 -6.63
C ALA A 128 3.35 -10.37 -6.29
N LEU A 129 2.96 -9.42 -5.44
CA LEU A 129 1.56 -9.14 -5.10
C LEU A 129 0.77 -8.60 -6.30
N TYR A 130 1.37 -7.74 -7.11
CA TYR A 130 0.73 -7.14 -8.29
C TYR A 130 0.32 -8.18 -9.36
N GLY A 131 0.91 -9.38 -9.38
CA GLY A 131 0.60 -10.38 -10.39
C GLY A 131 -0.90 -10.71 -10.49
N PRO A 132 -1.43 -10.95 -11.71
CA PRO A 132 -2.88 -11.15 -11.94
C PRO A 132 -3.45 -12.40 -11.25
N LEU A 133 -2.59 -13.38 -10.91
CA LEU A 133 -2.97 -14.59 -10.19
C LEU A 133 -2.85 -14.47 -8.66
N HIS A 134 -2.53 -13.28 -8.16
CA HIS A 134 -2.39 -13.01 -6.72
C HIS A 134 -3.21 -11.78 -6.34
N GLY A 135 -2.60 -10.65 -6.00
CA GLY A 135 -3.32 -9.43 -5.61
C GLY A 135 -4.11 -8.78 -6.75
N GLY A 136 -3.64 -8.90 -8.00
CA GLY A 136 -4.35 -8.39 -9.18
C GLY A 136 -5.65 -9.13 -9.49
N ALA A 137 -5.86 -10.33 -8.93
CA ALA A 137 -7.09 -11.10 -9.15
C ALA A 137 -8.34 -10.37 -8.60
N ASN A 138 -8.19 -9.57 -7.54
CA ASN A 138 -9.28 -8.79 -6.96
C ASN A 138 -9.74 -7.65 -7.88
N GLU A 139 -8.87 -7.15 -8.75
CA GLU A 139 -9.19 -6.08 -9.69
C GLU A 139 -9.90 -6.64 -10.94
N ASP A 140 -9.41 -7.77 -11.47
CA ASP A 140 -9.96 -8.41 -12.67
C ASP A 140 -11.39 -8.97 -12.47
N GLN A 141 -11.79 -9.34 -11.25
CA GLN A 141 -13.15 -9.85 -10.99
C GLN A 141 -14.22 -8.75 -11.01
N GLY A 142 -13.86 -7.49 -10.73
CA GLY A 142 -14.80 -6.37 -10.76
C GLY A 142 -15.20 -5.93 -12.17
N GLU A 143 -14.62 -6.55 -13.20
CA GLU A 143 -14.79 -6.15 -14.60
C GLU A 143 -15.53 -7.15 -15.48
N GLN A 144 -15.86 -8.32 -14.95
CA GLN A 144 -16.63 -9.34 -15.67
C GLN A 144 -18.14 -9.26 -15.41
N ASP A 145 -18.59 -8.27 -14.62
CA ASP A 145 -20.00 -8.01 -14.29
C ASP A 145 -20.53 -6.71 -14.93
#